data_AF-A0A0S8D5Z6-F1
#
_entry.id   AF-A0A0S8D5Z6-F1
#
_cell.length_a   1.000
_cell.length_b   1.000
_cell.length_c   1.000
_cell.angle_alpha   90.00
_cell.angle_beta   90.00
_cell.angle_gamma   90.00
#
_symmetry.space_group_name_H-M   'P 1'
#
loop_
_entity.id
_entity.type
_entity.pdbx_description
1 polymer ?
#
loop_
_entity_poly.entity_id
_entity_poly.type
_entity_poly.pdbx_seq_one_letter_code
_entity_poly.pdbx_strand_id
1 'polypeptide(L)'
;MMRLPKMDHCAPTTVAEAMSFLDKHGPEAKVLAGGTDLVAACKLRNVRPALLVSLGGIPELQGIRFQEGEGLRIGAMTSLYDVRCDASVLRHYPALAQAAAAVGTVQLQYMGTLGGNLCLNTRCIFYNQSDAWRRSREVCFKMGGELCHVVPKGKKCYAVFSADTVPALIALGAQVKLISSRGEQMIPAKE
;
A
#
# COMPACT_ATOMS: atom_id res chain seq x y z
N MET A 1 -23.88 -4.07 -9.48
CA MET A 1 -22.96 -4.10 -8.31
C MET A 1 -21.66 -4.80 -8.71
N MET A 2 -20.50 -4.15 -8.54
CA MET A 2 -19.21 -4.81 -8.79
C MET A 2 -18.89 -5.80 -7.66
N ARG A 3 -18.95 -7.09 -7.96
CA ARG A 3 -18.63 -8.17 -7.01
C ARG A 3 -17.12 -8.36 -6.90
N LEU A 4 -16.63 -8.84 -5.76
CA LEU A 4 -15.25 -9.31 -5.65
C LEU A 4 -15.08 -10.65 -6.42
N PRO A 5 -13.87 -10.97 -6.90
CA PRO A 5 -13.59 -12.31 -7.41
C PRO A 5 -13.64 -13.33 -6.26
N LYS A 6 -13.77 -14.62 -6.59
CA LYS A 6 -13.57 -15.69 -5.60
C LYS A 6 -12.09 -15.69 -5.21
N MET A 7 -11.81 -15.61 -3.91
CA MET A 7 -10.49 -15.66 -3.33
C MET A 7 -10.61 -16.11 -1.87
N ASP A 8 -9.58 -16.76 -1.37
CA ASP A 8 -9.48 -17.13 0.03
C ASP A 8 -8.96 -15.94 0.85
N HIS A 9 -9.16 -16.01 2.15
CA HIS A 9 -8.72 -14.98 3.10
C HIS A 9 -8.20 -15.65 4.37
N CYS A 10 -7.03 -15.22 4.84
CA CYS A 10 -6.51 -15.57 6.16
C CYS A 10 -6.16 -14.31 6.96
N ALA A 11 -6.23 -14.42 8.28
CA ALA A 11 -5.95 -13.36 9.23
C ALA A 11 -4.95 -13.85 10.30
N PRO A 12 -3.65 -13.96 9.94
CA PRO A 12 -2.60 -14.30 10.90
C PRO A 12 -2.51 -13.27 12.03
N THR A 13 -1.94 -13.69 13.15
CA THR A 13 -1.76 -12.83 14.33
C THR A 13 -0.31 -12.46 14.59
N THR A 14 0.63 -13.04 13.82
CA THR A 14 2.06 -12.74 13.86
C THR A 14 2.62 -12.51 12.46
N VAL A 15 3.72 -11.75 12.36
CA VAL A 15 4.45 -11.58 11.10
C VAL A 15 4.96 -12.93 10.57
N ALA A 16 5.41 -13.84 11.44
CA ALA A 16 5.91 -15.15 11.03
C ALA A 16 4.83 -15.98 10.33
N GLU A 17 3.61 -16.02 10.87
CA GLU A 17 2.47 -16.68 10.21
C GLU A 17 2.13 -16.03 8.87
N ALA A 18 2.09 -14.69 8.83
CA ALA A 18 1.84 -13.96 7.60
C ALA A 18 2.88 -14.29 6.51
N MET A 19 4.16 -14.34 6.87
CA MET A 19 5.24 -14.73 5.95
C MET A 19 5.06 -16.15 5.45
N SER A 20 4.73 -17.11 6.32
CA SER A 20 4.47 -18.49 5.92
C SER A 20 3.38 -18.59 4.84
N PHE A 21 2.29 -17.83 4.97
CA PHE A 21 1.25 -17.77 3.93
C PHE A 21 1.75 -17.15 2.64
N LEU A 22 2.52 -16.07 2.71
CA LEU A 22 3.07 -15.39 1.53
C LEU A 22 4.11 -16.24 0.79
N ASP A 23 5.01 -16.91 1.50
CA ASP A 23 6.02 -17.80 0.90
C ASP A 23 5.35 -18.99 0.22
N LYS A 24 4.33 -19.57 0.86
CA LYS A 24 3.59 -20.74 0.32
C LYS A 24 2.83 -20.41 -0.98
N HIS A 25 2.24 -19.23 -1.09
CA HIS A 25 1.37 -18.85 -2.22
C HIS A 25 2.04 -17.91 -3.22
N GLY A 26 3.21 -17.37 -2.88
CA GLY A 26 4.00 -16.49 -3.72
C GLY A 26 3.19 -15.35 -4.37
N PRO A 27 3.27 -15.16 -5.70
CA PRO A 27 2.64 -14.03 -6.38
C PRO A 27 1.10 -14.05 -6.36
N GLU A 28 0.50 -15.21 -6.08
CA GLU A 28 -0.96 -15.38 -6.00
C GLU A 28 -1.56 -14.83 -4.70
N ALA A 29 -0.74 -14.67 -3.66
CA ALA A 29 -1.15 -14.00 -2.43
C ALA A 29 -0.93 -12.48 -2.51
N LYS A 30 -1.85 -11.74 -1.89
CA LYS A 30 -1.70 -10.29 -1.68
C LYS A 30 -1.95 -9.93 -0.23
N VAL A 31 -1.11 -9.04 0.27
CA VAL A 31 -1.21 -8.47 1.61
C VAL A 31 -2.39 -7.50 1.68
N LEU A 32 -3.25 -7.66 2.67
CA LEU A 32 -4.37 -6.79 2.96
C LEU A 32 -4.11 -6.00 4.24
N ALA A 33 -3.90 -4.69 4.09
CA ALA A 33 -3.92 -3.72 5.18
C ALA A 33 -5.34 -3.14 5.32
N GLY A 34 -5.49 -1.81 5.22
CA GLY A 34 -6.78 -1.11 5.25
C GLY A 34 -7.74 -1.41 4.10
N GLY A 35 -7.26 -2.04 3.03
CA GLY A 35 -8.08 -2.44 1.87
C GLY A 35 -8.56 -1.31 0.96
N THR A 36 -8.31 -0.04 1.30
CA THR A 36 -8.82 1.14 0.57
C THR A 36 -8.34 1.24 -0.88
N ASP A 37 -7.18 0.68 -1.21
CA ASP A 37 -6.68 0.55 -2.58
C ASP A 37 -6.92 -0.85 -3.17
N LEU A 38 -6.43 -1.89 -2.48
CA LEU A 38 -6.43 -3.26 -2.98
C LEU A 38 -7.84 -3.80 -3.27
N VAL A 39 -8.82 -3.55 -2.38
CA VAL A 39 -10.19 -4.07 -2.56
C VAL A 39 -10.85 -3.41 -3.78
N ALA A 40 -10.60 -2.12 -4.01
CA ALA A 40 -11.06 -1.43 -5.21
C ALA A 40 -10.42 -2.02 -6.47
N ALA A 41 -9.11 -2.28 -6.45
CA ALA A 41 -8.40 -2.94 -7.54
C ALA A 41 -8.94 -4.35 -7.83
N CYS A 42 -9.28 -5.12 -6.79
CA CYS A 42 -9.93 -6.44 -6.93
C CYS A 42 -11.32 -6.33 -7.56
N LYS A 43 -12.14 -5.36 -7.13
CA LYS A 43 -13.46 -5.08 -7.74
C LYS A 43 -13.36 -4.74 -9.22
N LEU A 44 -12.35 -3.95 -9.60
CA LEU A 44 -12.06 -3.61 -11.00
C LEU A 44 -11.38 -4.73 -11.78
N ARG A 45 -10.95 -5.82 -11.12
CA ARG A 45 -10.18 -6.95 -11.68
C ARG A 45 -8.79 -6.58 -12.17
N ASN A 46 -8.24 -5.49 -11.67
CA ASN A 46 -6.87 -5.06 -11.89
C ASN A 46 -5.87 -5.96 -11.15
N VAL A 47 -6.32 -6.53 -10.03
CA VAL A 47 -5.61 -7.52 -9.24
C VAL A 47 -6.59 -8.67 -8.99
N ARG A 48 -6.12 -9.91 -9.11
CA ARG A 48 -6.92 -11.13 -8.94
C ARG A 48 -6.14 -12.11 -8.06
N PRO A 49 -6.05 -11.85 -6.75
CA PRO A 49 -5.32 -12.75 -5.86
C PRO A 49 -6.12 -14.04 -5.66
N ALA A 50 -5.41 -15.15 -5.45
CA ALA A 50 -6.01 -16.38 -4.95
C ALA A 50 -6.22 -16.31 -3.43
N LEU A 51 -5.32 -15.62 -2.71
CA LEU A 51 -5.36 -15.46 -1.27
C LEU A 51 -5.14 -14.00 -0.84
N LEU A 52 -5.95 -13.50 0.08
CA LEU A 52 -5.68 -12.28 0.83
C LEU A 52 -5.14 -12.62 2.22
N VAL A 53 -3.98 -12.05 2.56
CA VAL A 53 -3.37 -12.18 3.89
C VAL A 53 -3.58 -10.88 4.66
N SER A 54 -4.52 -10.86 5.60
CA SER A 54 -4.83 -9.69 6.41
C SER A 54 -3.79 -9.47 7.51
N LEU A 55 -3.25 -8.25 7.57
CA LEU A 55 -2.30 -7.85 8.61
C LEU A 55 -2.97 -7.19 9.82
N GLY A 56 -4.29 -6.96 9.77
CA GLY A 56 -5.05 -6.25 10.81
C GLY A 56 -4.96 -6.89 12.19
N GLY A 57 -4.72 -8.20 12.25
CA GLY A 57 -4.61 -8.96 13.49
C GLY A 57 -3.22 -9.00 14.12
N ILE A 58 -2.22 -8.30 13.55
CA ILE A 58 -0.81 -8.39 13.97
C ILE A 58 -0.42 -7.15 14.80
N PRO A 59 -0.34 -7.25 16.14
CA PRO A 59 -0.14 -6.08 17.00
C PRO A 59 1.22 -5.41 16.83
N GLU A 60 2.26 -6.20 16.52
CA GLU A 60 3.63 -5.70 16.31
C GLU A 60 3.77 -4.74 15.12
N LEU A 61 2.81 -4.77 14.18
CA LEU A 61 2.77 -3.87 13.03
C LEU A 61 1.99 -2.57 13.32
N GLN A 62 1.50 -2.37 14.54
CA GLN A 62 0.66 -1.22 14.90
C GLN A 62 1.37 -0.27 15.86
N GLY A 63 0.86 0.95 15.94
CA GLY A 63 1.24 1.94 16.93
C GLY A 63 2.30 2.93 16.47
N ILE A 64 2.52 3.92 17.33
CA ILE A 64 3.48 5.01 17.16
C ILE A 64 4.30 5.05 18.45
N ARG A 65 5.63 5.08 18.32
CA ARG A 65 6.54 5.24 19.45
C ARG A 65 7.54 6.32 19.11
N PHE A 66 7.59 7.34 19.95
CA PHE A 66 8.59 8.39 19.91
C PHE A 66 9.47 8.27 21.14
N GLN A 67 10.78 8.37 20.94
CA GLN A 67 11.75 8.44 22.01
C GLN A 67 12.79 9.50 21.67
N GLU A 68 13.06 10.40 22.60
CA GLU A 68 14.05 11.45 22.41
C GLU A 68 15.44 10.82 22.19
N GLY A 69 16.17 11.33 21.18
CA GLY A 69 17.44 10.76 20.73
C GLY A 69 17.33 9.55 19.78
N GLU A 70 16.24 8.77 19.81
CA GLU A 70 16.03 7.63 18.90
C GLU A 70 15.08 7.94 17.73
N GLY A 71 14.21 8.94 17.90
CA GLY A 71 13.29 9.39 16.87
C GLY A 71 11.94 8.69 16.93
N LEU A 72 11.30 8.55 15.76
CA LEU A 72 9.93 8.06 15.61
C LEU A 72 9.90 6.71 14.91
N ARG A 73 9.21 5.74 15.51
CA ARG A 73 8.88 4.45 14.90
C ARG A 73 7.38 4.30 14.75
N ILE A 74 6.93 4.08 13.52
CA ILE A 74 5.51 3.86 13.20
C ILE A 74 5.34 2.44 12.64
N GLY A 75 4.37 1.70 13.17
CA GLY A 75 3.96 0.42 12.62
C GLY A 75 3.29 0.56 11.25
N ALA A 76 3.57 -0.37 10.33
CA ALA A 76 3.01 -0.34 8.96
C ALA A 76 1.47 -0.41 8.91
N MET A 77 0.84 -0.93 9.97
CA MET A 77 -0.61 -1.04 10.14
C MET A 77 -1.24 0.11 10.93
N THR A 78 -0.45 1.11 11.35
CA THR A 78 -1.00 2.34 11.93
C THR A 78 -1.81 3.10 10.88
N SER A 79 -3.03 3.50 11.24
CA SER A 79 -3.91 4.22 10.31
C SER A 79 -3.34 5.61 9.99
N LEU A 80 -3.63 6.12 8.80
CA LEU A 80 -3.23 7.48 8.43
C LEU A 80 -3.89 8.51 9.35
N TYR A 81 -5.10 8.22 9.84
CA TYR A 81 -5.80 9.04 10.81
C TYR A 81 -5.04 9.14 12.14
N ASP A 82 -4.52 8.02 12.65
CA ASP A 82 -3.74 8.03 13.89
C ASP A 82 -2.42 8.78 13.69
N VAL A 83 -1.75 8.57 12.55
CA VAL A 83 -0.51 9.30 12.22
C VAL A 83 -0.72 10.82 12.17
N ARG A 84 -1.79 11.32 11.55
CA ARG A 84 -2.05 12.78 11.47
C ARG A 84 -2.45 13.40 12.81
N CYS A 85 -3.00 12.61 13.74
CA CYS A 85 -3.54 13.09 15.01
C CYS A 85 -2.58 12.86 16.19
N ASP A 86 -1.56 12.03 16.03
CA ASP A 86 -0.61 11.72 17.10
C ASP A 86 0.19 12.96 17.53
N ALA A 87 0.22 13.20 18.84
CA ALA A 87 0.84 14.39 19.42
C ALA A 87 2.36 14.45 19.15
N SER A 88 3.04 13.31 19.14
CA SER A 88 4.49 13.26 18.86
C SER A 88 4.77 13.51 17.39
N VAL A 89 3.94 13.00 16.48
CA VAL A 89 4.06 13.27 15.04
C VAL A 89 3.77 14.74 14.75
N LEU A 90 2.71 15.31 15.32
CA LEU A 90 2.35 16.72 15.15
C LEU A 90 3.46 17.66 15.65
N ARG A 91 4.09 17.32 16.78
CA ARG A 91 5.13 18.15 17.40
C ARG A 91 6.48 18.04 16.70
N HIS A 92 6.90 16.83 16.35
CA HIS A 92 8.28 16.57 15.91
C HIS A 92 8.41 16.31 14.41
N TYR A 93 7.33 15.88 13.75
CA TYR A 93 7.30 15.52 12.32
C TYR A 93 6.07 16.09 11.59
N PRO A 94 5.81 17.41 11.67
CA PRO A 94 4.56 18.00 11.18
C PRO A 94 4.33 17.81 9.68
N ALA A 95 5.40 17.71 8.88
CA ALA A 95 5.28 17.41 7.44
C ALA A 95 4.63 16.04 7.18
N LEU A 96 4.92 15.03 8.01
CA LEU A 96 4.30 13.71 7.90
C LEU A 96 2.82 13.77 8.32
N ALA A 97 2.50 14.49 9.39
CA ALA A 97 1.11 14.66 9.83
C ALA A 97 0.26 15.36 8.75
N GLN A 98 0.79 16.43 8.14
CA GLN A 98 0.14 17.14 7.03
C GLN A 98 -0.07 16.22 5.82
N ALA A 99 0.97 15.47 5.43
CA ALA A 99 0.89 14.53 4.33
C ALA A 99 -0.17 13.44 4.56
N ALA A 100 -0.22 12.85 5.77
CA ALA A 100 -1.23 11.87 6.13
C ALA A 100 -2.65 12.46 6.11
N ALA A 101 -2.81 13.72 6.52
CA ALA A 101 -4.09 14.43 6.47
C ALA A 101 -4.56 14.77 5.04
N ALA A 102 -3.63 14.88 4.08
CA ALA A 102 -3.94 15.15 2.67
C ALA A 102 -4.47 13.91 1.91
N VAL A 103 -4.27 12.70 2.46
CA VAL A 103 -4.65 11.46 1.77
C VAL A 103 -6.16 11.29 1.77
N GLY A 104 -6.80 11.46 0.61
CA GLY A 104 -8.20 11.10 0.39
C GLY A 104 -9.17 11.76 1.39
N THR A 105 -10.19 11.02 1.83
CA THR A 105 -11.15 11.49 2.82
C THR A 105 -10.87 10.90 4.20
N VAL A 106 -11.43 11.49 5.26
CA VAL A 106 -11.25 11.02 6.63
C VAL A 106 -11.59 9.53 6.80
N GLN A 107 -12.64 9.04 6.14
CA GLN A 107 -13.01 7.61 6.17
C GLN A 107 -11.93 6.72 5.56
N LEU A 108 -11.29 7.18 4.48
CA LEU A 108 -10.14 6.49 3.88
C LEU A 108 -8.91 6.57 4.78
N GLN A 109 -8.75 7.63 5.56
CA GLN A 109 -7.64 7.81 6.50
C GLN A 109 -7.78 6.89 7.73
N TYR A 110 -9.01 6.66 8.21
CA TYR A 110 -9.29 5.71 9.29
C TYR A 110 -8.97 4.27 8.90
N MET A 111 -9.28 3.89 7.66
CA MET A 111 -9.05 2.54 7.17
C MET A 111 -7.64 2.36 6.63
N GLY A 112 -7.17 3.30 5.82
CA GLY A 112 -5.86 3.26 5.17
C GLY A 112 -4.73 3.36 6.17
N THR A 113 -3.67 2.58 5.96
CA THR A 113 -2.51 2.53 6.85
C THR A 113 -1.29 3.20 6.22
N LEU A 114 -0.30 3.56 7.03
CA LEU A 114 0.96 4.12 6.53
C LEU A 114 1.68 3.17 5.57
N GLY A 115 1.77 1.88 5.93
CA GLY A 115 2.36 0.86 5.07
C GLY A 115 1.54 0.62 3.79
N GLY A 116 0.22 0.71 3.88
CA GLY A 116 -0.66 0.66 2.70
C GLY A 116 -0.47 1.86 1.78
N ASN A 117 -0.25 3.06 2.32
CA ASN A 117 0.04 4.26 1.54
C ASN A 117 1.40 4.16 0.84
N LEU A 118 2.43 3.68 1.54
CA LEU A 118 3.77 3.43 1.00
C LEU A 118 3.73 2.44 -0.18
N CYS A 119 2.91 1.38 -0.05
CA CYS A 119 2.79 0.31 -1.04
C CYS A 119 1.62 0.51 -2.03
N LEU A 120 1.14 1.75 -2.23
CA LEU A 120 0.05 2.02 -3.16
C LEU A 120 0.41 1.61 -4.59
N ASN A 121 -0.59 1.17 -5.33
CA ASN A 121 -0.42 0.97 -6.77
C ASN A 121 -0.47 2.32 -7.51
N THR A 122 0.29 2.44 -8.59
CA THR A 122 0.26 3.61 -9.48
C THR A 122 -1.12 3.79 -10.14
N ARG A 123 -1.49 5.04 -10.43
CA ARG A 123 -2.75 5.44 -11.03
C ARG A 123 -2.61 5.77 -12.52
N CYS A 124 -3.61 5.40 -13.30
CA CYS A 124 -3.75 5.81 -14.70
C CYS A 124 -5.22 5.69 -15.11
N ILE A 125 -5.72 6.69 -15.85
CA ILE A 125 -7.11 6.73 -16.34
C ILE A 125 -7.47 5.55 -17.24
N PHE A 126 -6.48 4.88 -17.84
CA PHE A 126 -6.66 3.68 -18.66
C PHE A 126 -6.54 2.37 -17.88
N TYR A 127 -5.93 2.41 -16.69
CA TYR A 127 -5.73 1.24 -15.83
C TYR A 127 -6.84 1.11 -14.80
N ASN A 128 -7.20 2.20 -14.12
CA ASN A 128 -8.21 2.20 -13.04
C ASN A 128 -9.64 2.23 -13.60
N GLN A 129 -9.93 1.31 -14.51
CA GLN A 129 -11.20 1.13 -15.20
C GLN A 129 -11.72 -0.30 -15.00
N SER A 130 -13.03 -0.48 -15.22
CA SER A 130 -13.66 -1.79 -15.10
C SER A 130 -13.06 -2.81 -16.08
N ASP A 131 -13.16 -4.10 -15.74
CA ASP A 131 -12.65 -5.18 -16.60
C ASP A 131 -13.28 -5.16 -18.01
N ALA A 132 -14.59 -4.91 -18.10
CA ALA A 132 -15.30 -4.80 -19.37
C ALA A 132 -14.78 -3.63 -20.21
N TRP A 133 -14.57 -2.47 -19.59
CA TRP A 133 -14.00 -1.31 -20.28
C TRP A 133 -12.60 -1.60 -20.80
N ARG A 134 -11.73 -2.19 -19.97
CA ARG A 134 -10.35 -2.51 -20.37
C ARG A 134 -10.29 -3.55 -21.49
N ARG A 135 -11.19 -4.55 -21.50
CA ARG A 135 -11.28 -5.57 -22.56
C ARG A 135 -11.76 -5.01 -23.91
N SER A 136 -12.44 -3.87 -23.92
CA SER A 136 -12.90 -3.22 -25.16
C SER A 136 -11.78 -2.49 -25.93
N ARG A 137 -10.55 -2.51 -25.41
CA ARG A 137 -9.40 -1.80 -25.96
C ARG A 137 -8.17 -2.69 -25.93
N GLU A 138 -7.16 -2.30 -26.69
CA GLU A 138 -5.85 -2.96 -26.66
C GLU A 138 -5.23 -2.90 -25.25
N VAL A 139 -4.63 -4.03 -24.83
CA VAL A 139 -4.07 -4.20 -23.49
C VAL A 139 -2.85 -3.28 -23.33
N CYS A 140 -2.82 -2.51 -22.25
CA CYS A 140 -1.69 -1.61 -21.97
C CYS A 140 -0.53 -2.32 -21.27
N PHE A 141 0.66 -1.72 -21.27
CA PHE A 141 1.85 -2.24 -20.57
C PHE A 141 1.59 -2.69 -19.14
N LYS A 142 0.81 -1.94 -18.37
CA LYS A 142 0.54 -2.26 -16.96
C LYS A 142 -0.25 -3.55 -16.77
N MET A 143 -0.96 -3.98 -17.81
CA MET A 143 -1.74 -5.22 -17.84
C MET A 143 -1.06 -6.33 -18.67
N GLY A 144 0.23 -6.16 -19.00
CA GLY A 144 1.01 -7.15 -19.76
C GLY A 144 0.94 -7.01 -21.29
N GLY A 145 0.37 -5.93 -21.82
CA GLY A 145 0.44 -5.62 -23.25
C GLY A 145 1.68 -4.81 -23.61
N GLU A 146 1.71 -4.25 -24.83
CA GLU A 146 2.88 -3.54 -25.38
C GLU A 146 2.60 -2.06 -25.72
N LEU A 147 1.42 -1.54 -25.33
CA LEU A 147 0.99 -0.18 -25.63
C LEU A 147 0.86 0.69 -24.37
N CYS A 148 1.20 1.98 -24.47
CA CYS A 148 0.80 3.00 -23.51
C CYS A 148 -0.23 3.95 -24.13
N HIS A 149 -1.46 3.96 -23.61
CA HIS A 149 -2.52 4.85 -24.10
C HIS A 149 -2.31 6.33 -23.77
N VAL A 150 -1.48 6.64 -22.76
CA VAL A 150 -1.16 8.04 -22.38
C VAL A 150 0.00 8.58 -23.23
N VAL A 151 1.00 7.74 -23.51
CA VAL A 151 2.19 8.09 -24.28
C VAL A 151 2.32 7.07 -25.41
N PRO A 152 1.65 7.26 -26.57
CA PRO A 152 1.56 6.22 -27.61
C PRO A 152 2.90 5.68 -28.11
N LYS A 153 3.95 6.50 -28.14
CA LYS A 153 5.32 6.10 -28.50
C LYS A 153 6.17 5.64 -27.31
N GLY A 154 5.56 5.52 -26.14
CA GLY A 154 6.23 5.14 -24.90
C GLY A 154 6.64 3.68 -24.92
N LYS A 155 7.80 3.36 -24.33
CA LYS A 155 8.36 2.00 -24.26
C LYS A 155 8.09 1.29 -22.92
N LYS A 156 7.25 1.87 -22.07
CA LYS A 156 6.94 1.37 -20.73
C LYS A 156 5.61 1.92 -20.22
N CYS A 157 5.19 1.46 -19.05
CA CYS A 157 4.09 2.07 -18.30
C CYS A 157 4.51 3.44 -17.72
N TYR A 158 3.63 4.45 -17.86
CA TYR A 158 3.79 5.80 -17.30
C TYR A 158 2.70 6.12 -16.25
N ALA A 159 2.15 5.09 -15.60
CA ALA A 159 1.21 5.31 -14.50
C ALA A 159 1.92 6.04 -13.34
N VAL A 160 1.22 6.98 -12.73
CA VAL A 160 1.79 7.90 -11.74
C VAL A 160 1.66 7.31 -10.34
N PHE A 161 2.72 7.38 -9.54
CA PHE A 161 2.65 7.07 -8.12
C PHE A 161 2.08 8.26 -7.36
N SER A 162 1.08 8.04 -6.51
CA SER A 162 0.26 9.11 -5.91
C SER A 162 0.05 8.88 -4.42
N ALA A 163 1.14 8.67 -3.69
CA ALA A 163 1.13 8.50 -2.24
C ALA A 163 1.71 9.75 -1.56
N ASP A 164 0.87 10.51 -0.85
CA ASP A 164 1.27 11.80 -0.27
C ASP A 164 2.29 11.66 0.87
N THR A 165 2.26 10.56 1.63
CA THR A 165 3.18 10.37 2.77
C THR A 165 4.61 10.06 2.33
N VAL A 166 4.81 9.52 1.13
CA VAL A 166 6.12 9.01 0.69
C VAL A 166 7.13 10.14 0.47
N PRO A 167 6.82 11.25 -0.23
CA PRO A 167 7.71 12.40 -0.29
C PRO A 167 8.09 12.96 1.08
N ALA A 168 7.15 13.01 2.03
CA ALA A 168 7.43 13.47 3.40
C ALA A 168 8.39 12.52 4.12
N LEU A 169 8.17 11.19 4.01
CA LEU A 169 9.08 10.18 4.57
C LEU A 169 10.49 10.27 3.98
N ILE A 170 10.60 10.47 2.65
CA ILE A 170 11.90 10.64 1.98
C ILE A 170 12.60 11.91 2.49
N ALA A 171 11.90 13.04 2.55
CA ALA A 171 12.47 14.31 3.01
C ALA A 171 12.95 14.25 4.47
N LEU A 172 12.27 13.45 5.30
CA LEU A 172 12.64 13.21 6.70
C LEU A 172 13.76 12.18 6.87
N GLY A 173 14.28 11.60 5.77
CA GLY A 173 15.32 10.56 5.84
C GLY A 173 14.83 9.25 6.47
N ALA A 174 13.53 8.96 6.36
CA ALA A 174 12.95 7.77 6.98
C ALA A 174 13.57 6.48 6.43
N GLN A 175 13.60 5.46 7.29
CA GLN A 175 13.98 4.11 6.92
C GLN A 175 12.78 3.17 7.03
N VAL A 176 12.71 2.20 6.14
CA VAL A 176 11.66 1.18 6.07
C VAL A 176 12.25 -0.16 6.50
N LYS A 177 11.65 -0.75 7.53
CA LYS A 177 11.96 -2.12 7.94
C LYS A 177 11.19 -3.11 7.05
N LEU A 178 11.91 -3.89 6.26
CA LEU A 178 11.35 -4.99 5.49
C LEU A 178 11.60 -6.30 6.20
N ILE A 179 10.58 -7.17 6.20
CA ILE A 179 10.65 -8.52 6.76
C ILE A 179 10.32 -9.50 5.63
N SER A 180 11.14 -10.53 5.48
CA SER A 180 10.98 -11.58 4.46
C SER A 180 11.50 -12.92 4.97
N SER A 181 11.29 -13.99 4.19
CA SER A 181 11.91 -15.30 4.43
C SER A 181 13.44 -15.28 4.46
N ARG A 182 14.07 -14.25 3.89
CA ARG A 182 15.53 -14.05 3.91
C ARG A 182 16.02 -13.27 5.13
N GLY A 183 15.12 -12.87 6.02
CA GLY A 183 15.43 -12.07 7.21
C GLY A 183 14.88 -10.65 7.13
N GLU A 184 15.34 -9.82 8.08
CA GLU A 184 14.96 -8.44 8.23
C GLU A 184 16.04 -7.51 7.63
N GLN A 185 15.61 -6.45 6.96
CA GLN A 185 16.51 -5.43 6.44
C GLN A 185 15.92 -4.03 6.63
N MET A 186 16.77 -3.05 6.87
CA MET A 186 16.42 -1.63 6.88
C MET A 186 16.87 -1.01 5.57
N ILE A 187 15.97 -0.34 4.86
CA ILE A 187 16.29 0.40 3.64
C ILE A 187 15.86 1.86 3.75
N PRO A 188 16.56 2.83 3.13
CA PRO A 188 16.07 4.19 3.02
C PRO A 188 14.73 4.25 2.27
N ALA A 189 13.79 5.08 2.70
CA ALA A 189 12.46 5.19 2.07
C ALA A 189 12.47 5.66 0.59
N LYS A 190 13.62 6.15 0.10
CA LYS A 190 13.82 6.59 -1.28
C LYS A 190 14.15 5.44 -2.25
N GLU A 191 14.50 4.26 -1.71
CA GLU A 191 14.88 3.05 -2.46
C GLU A 191 13.70 2.10 -2.60
#